data_AF-A0A507C5A9-F1
#
_entry.id   AF-A0A507C5A9-F1
#
_cell.length_a   1.000
_cell.length_b   1.000
_cell.length_c   1.000
_cell.angle_alpha   90.00
_cell.angle_beta   90.00
_cell.angle_gamma   90.00
#
_symmetry.space_group_name_H-M   'P 1'
#
loop_
_entity.id
_entity.type
_entity.pdbx_description
1 polymer ?
#
loop_
_entity_poly.entity_id
_entity_poly.type
_entity_poly.pdbx_seq_one_letter_code
_entity_poly.pdbx_strand_id
1 'polypeptide(L)'
;MASYLKSILRVPVRRFASTDNATTSNVSRNLLQRSPSAISKRIVATQFLLSRWGIESVHRVNADPRVVESHNIVKASIEVSGISSYFTDAEKPFIDAKLGAWNDDDIHQVGKRWESLGMLLWTSLIIPELPTPYTQFTHESLFKASSLIPALPSTVTDFVEYFTNGAGAGSDHFRADQDLKEAIDVAEAWYWRSQMEQISDLKRAIEADETNQMQITIPAALRKLVADSDVAIRQASISAYNKLLIKDLIDHDFGVDGQPYASLEPDRKHQLADIAEARLTTLTWLADNTREWDYKEVKYFNPLNSIFNV
;
A
#
# COMPACT_ATOMS: atom_id res chain seq x y z
N MET A 1 -16.18 -8.92 22.04
CA MET A 1 -17.09 -9.47 21.02
C MET A 1 -17.75 -8.38 20.15
N ALA A 2 -18.47 -7.39 20.71
CA ALA A 2 -19.09 -6.31 19.92
C ALA A 2 -18.10 -5.37 19.19
N SER A 3 -16.86 -5.23 19.70
CA SER A 3 -15.79 -4.46 19.06
C SER A 3 -15.17 -5.19 17.84
N TYR A 4 -15.04 -6.52 17.91
CA TYR A 4 -14.48 -7.38 16.86
C TYR A 4 -15.44 -7.54 15.67
N LEU A 5 -16.75 -7.58 15.92
CA LEU A 5 -17.76 -7.54 14.86
C LEU A 5 -17.81 -6.18 14.14
N LYS A 6 -17.49 -5.07 14.82
CA LYS A 6 -17.43 -3.73 14.20
C LYS A 6 -16.22 -3.55 13.26
N SER A 7 -15.12 -4.27 13.45
CA SER A 7 -13.98 -4.24 12.52
C SER A 7 -14.23 -5.09 11.28
N ILE A 8 -14.92 -6.24 11.41
CA ILE A 8 -15.27 -7.13 10.28
C ILE A 8 -16.42 -6.55 9.42
N LEU A 9 -17.37 -5.84 10.02
CA LEU A 9 -18.52 -5.25 9.31
C LEU A 9 -18.22 -3.95 8.56
N ARG A 10 -16.94 -3.53 8.46
CA ARG A 10 -16.50 -2.40 7.62
C ARG A 10 -16.17 -2.81 6.18
N VAL A 11 -16.51 -4.02 5.75
CA VAL A 11 -16.44 -4.41 4.34
C VAL A 11 -17.60 -3.71 3.60
N PRO A 12 -17.37 -2.73 2.71
CA PRO A 12 -18.46 -2.13 1.95
C PRO A 12 -18.98 -3.16 0.93
N VAL A 13 -20.08 -3.83 1.26
CA VAL A 13 -20.86 -4.64 0.31
C VAL A 13 -21.59 -3.66 -0.63
N ARG A 14 -20.92 -3.21 -1.70
CA ARG A 14 -21.59 -2.47 -2.77
C ARG A 14 -22.33 -3.45 -3.70
N ARG A 15 -23.57 -3.09 -4.03
CA ARG A 15 -24.39 -3.74 -5.06
C ARG A 15 -23.63 -3.71 -6.39
N PHE A 16 -23.49 -4.87 -7.02
CA PHE A 16 -23.12 -5.00 -8.43
C PHE A 16 -24.23 -4.34 -9.27
N ALA A 17 -24.00 -3.11 -9.72
CA ALA A 17 -24.83 -2.47 -10.74
C ALA A 17 -24.34 -2.90 -12.13
N SER A 18 -25.27 -3.16 -13.04
CA SER A 18 -25.04 -3.66 -14.39
C SER A 18 -24.14 -2.75 -15.20
N THR A 19 -23.26 -3.38 -16.00
CA THR A 19 -22.43 -2.74 -17.01
C THR A 19 -23.29 -2.12 -18.12
N ASP A 20 -23.41 -0.79 -18.12
CA ASP A 20 -23.81 -0.06 -19.32
C ASP A 20 -22.61 -0.03 -20.28
N ASN A 21 -22.82 -0.60 -21.47
CA ASN A 21 -21.88 -0.59 -22.58
C ASN A 21 -21.74 0.83 -23.13
N ALA A 22 -20.75 1.57 -22.66
CA ALA A 22 -20.28 2.80 -23.28
C ALA A 22 -19.06 2.51 -24.15
N THR A 23 -19.25 2.58 -25.47
CA THR A 23 -18.20 2.58 -26.49
C THR A 23 -17.30 3.80 -26.30
N THR A 24 -16.17 3.64 -25.61
CA THR A 24 -15.15 4.69 -25.47
C THR A 24 -14.05 4.53 -26.51
N SER A 25 -13.87 5.57 -27.31
CA SER A 25 -12.71 5.77 -28.19
C SER A 25 -11.40 5.53 -27.44
N ASN A 26 -10.59 4.59 -27.91
CA ASN A 26 -9.24 4.27 -27.42
C ASN A 26 -8.28 5.44 -27.72
N VAL A 27 -8.35 6.50 -26.91
CA VAL A 27 -7.15 7.29 -26.63
C VAL A 27 -6.43 6.50 -25.55
N SER A 28 -5.31 5.87 -25.90
CA SER A 28 -4.44 5.22 -24.91
C SER A 28 -4.00 6.29 -23.92
N ARG A 29 -4.69 6.39 -22.78
CA ARG A 29 -4.29 7.27 -21.69
C ARG A 29 -3.08 6.63 -21.05
N ASN A 30 -2.00 7.40 -20.94
CA ASN A 30 -0.82 6.96 -20.19
C ASN A 30 -1.26 6.52 -18.80
N LEU A 31 -0.76 5.40 -18.29
CA LEU A 31 -1.17 4.90 -16.99
C LEU A 31 -0.65 5.82 -15.89
N LEU A 32 0.57 6.36 -16.04
CA LEU A 32 1.09 7.38 -15.13
C LEU A 32 0.42 8.75 -15.38
N GLN A 33 -0.39 9.20 -14.42
CA GLN A 33 -1.15 10.46 -14.50
C GLN A 33 -0.55 11.58 -13.65
N ARG A 34 0.41 11.27 -12.77
CA ARG A 34 1.09 12.25 -11.91
C ARG A 34 2.28 12.88 -12.63
N SER A 35 2.47 14.19 -12.43
CA SER A 35 3.65 14.87 -12.95
C SER A 35 4.91 14.47 -12.16
N PRO A 36 6.10 14.52 -12.79
CA PRO A 36 7.37 14.25 -12.11
C PRO A 36 7.56 15.08 -10.82
N SER A 37 7.21 16.37 -10.87
CA SER A 37 7.26 17.25 -9.70
C SER A 37 6.30 16.83 -8.57
N ALA A 38 5.11 16.31 -8.90
CA ALA A 38 4.18 15.82 -7.88
C ALA A 38 4.72 14.53 -7.21
N ILE A 39 5.31 13.64 -7.99
CA ILE A 39 5.91 12.39 -7.50
C ILE A 39 7.12 12.70 -6.61
N SER A 40 8.01 13.61 -7.02
CA SER A 40 9.20 13.95 -6.23
C SER A 40 8.86 14.61 -4.90
N LYS A 41 7.90 15.55 -4.88
CA LYS A 41 7.38 16.14 -3.63
C LYS A 41 6.81 15.07 -2.71
N ARG A 42 6.12 14.08 -3.28
CA ARG A 42 5.55 12.98 -2.51
C ARG A 42 6.63 12.06 -1.93
N ILE A 43 7.67 11.73 -2.70
CA ILE A 43 8.85 10.97 -2.23
C ILE A 43 9.47 11.69 -1.03
N VAL A 44 9.76 12.98 -1.17
CA VAL A 44 10.38 13.80 -0.12
C VAL A 44 9.54 13.80 1.14
N ALA A 45 8.25 14.13 1.05
CA ALA A 45 7.38 14.19 2.20
C ALA A 45 7.22 12.81 2.88
N THR A 46 7.07 11.73 2.10
CA THR A 46 6.99 10.37 2.64
C THR A 46 8.30 9.98 3.35
N GLN A 47 9.46 10.32 2.78
CA GLN A 47 10.76 10.00 3.38
C GLN A 47 11.01 10.78 4.67
N PHE A 48 10.62 12.04 4.75
CA PHE A 48 10.72 12.82 5.99
C PHE A 48 9.76 12.30 7.07
N LEU A 49 8.55 11.89 6.69
CA LEU A 49 7.61 11.23 7.60
C LEU A 49 8.20 9.90 8.13
N LEU A 50 8.84 9.10 7.28
CA LEU A 50 9.50 7.84 7.68
C LEU A 50 10.79 8.08 8.49
N SER A 51 11.47 9.20 8.27
CA SER A 51 12.59 9.62 9.13
C SER A 51 12.10 9.97 10.53
N ARG A 52 10.97 10.69 10.62
CA ARG A 52 10.28 10.98 11.89
C ARG A 52 9.83 9.68 12.59
N TRP A 53 9.29 8.74 11.83
CA TRP A 53 8.92 7.41 12.33
C TRP A 53 10.10 6.64 12.93
N GLY A 54 11.26 6.65 12.26
CA GLY A 54 12.46 5.97 12.76
C GLY A 54 12.94 6.58 14.08
N ILE A 55 12.91 7.91 14.19
CA ILE A 55 13.26 8.65 15.40
C ILE A 55 12.29 8.32 16.54
N GLU A 56 10.98 8.33 16.28
CA GLU A 56 9.96 7.95 17.28
C GLU A 56 10.13 6.50 17.75
N SER A 57 10.33 5.58 16.81
CA SER A 57 10.52 4.16 17.12
C SER A 57 11.71 3.94 18.04
N VAL A 58 12.84 4.61 17.79
CA VAL A 58 14.02 4.54 18.66
C VAL A 58 13.78 5.23 20.00
N HIS A 59 13.13 6.40 20.02
CA HIS A 59 12.85 7.14 21.25
C HIS A 59 12.04 6.31 22.26
N ARG A 60 11.07 5.54 21.77
CA ARG A 60 10.23 4.66 22.59
C ARG A 60 11.01 3.54 23.28
N VAL A 61 12.09 3.06 22.65
CA VAL A 61 12.97 2.03 23.23
C VAL A 61 14.01 2.68 24.14
N ASN A 62 14.54 3.85 23.75
CA ASN A 62 15.59 4.55 24.48
C ASN A 62 15.50 6.08 24.29
N ALA A 63 15.28 6.81 25.38
CA ALA A 63 15.24 8.27 25.42
C ALA A 63 16.65 8.89 25.43
N ASP A 64 17.42 8.64 24.37
CA ASP A 64 18.79 9.14 24.19
C ASP A 64 18.78 10.61 23.70
N PRO A 65 19.63 11.51 24.26
CA PRO A 65 19.76 12.89 23.79
C PRO A 65 20.01 13.04 22.29
N ARG A 66 20.71 12.08 21.66
CA ARG A 66 20.97 12.06 20.21
C ARG A 66 19.69 11.90 19.39
N VAL A 67 18.68 11.24 19.94
CA VAL A 67 17.36 11.07 19.29
C VAL A 67 16.60 12.39 19.32
N VAL A 68 16.69 13.13 20.42
CA VAL A 68 16.12 14.49 20.54
C VAL A 68 16.79 15.45 19.56
N GLU A 69 18.12 15.38 19.44
CA GLU A 69 18.87 16.18 18.47
C GLU A 69 18.47 15.83 17.03
N SER A 70 18.38 14.54 16.70
CA SER A 70 17.93 14.07 15.38
C SER A 70 16.53 14.57 15.04
N HIS A 71 15.61 14.54 16.01
CA HIS A 71 14.27 15.11 15.85
C HIS A 71 14.30 16.60 15.51
N ASN A 72 15.09 17.38 16.25
CA ASN A 72 15.20 18.82 16.05
C ASN A 72 15.83 19.15 14.69
N ILE A 73 16.83 18.38 14.26
CA ILE A 73 17.47 18.52 12.94
C ILE A 73 16.44 18.28 11.82
N VAL A 74 15.65 17.20 11.89
CA VAL A 74 14.63 16.90 10.89
C VAL A 74 13.57 18.00 10.83
N LYS A 75 13.14 18.51 12.00
CA LYS A 75 12.17 19.61 12.06
C LYS A 75 12.71 20.89 11.45
N ALA A 76 13.94 21.28 11.80
CA ALA A 76 14.60 22.45 11.22
C ALA A 76 14.77 22.29 9.70
N SER A 77 15.10 21.10 9.23
CA SER A 77 15.24 20.81 7.81
C SER A 77 13.92 20.94 7.05
N ILE A 78 12.81 20.47 7.63
CA ILE A 78 11.46 20.65 7.08
C ILE A 78 11.13 22.15 6.90
N GLU A 79 11.44 22.96 7.92
CA GLU A 79 11.21 24.40 7.90
C GLU A 79 12.07 25.11 6.84
N VAL A 80 13.39 24.81 6.80
CA VAL A 80 14.35 25.43 5.88
C VAL A 80 14.08 25.06 4.42
N SER A 81 13.73 23.80 4.16
CA SER A 81 13.47 23.31 2.79
C SER A 81 12.06 23.64 2.27
N GLY A 82 11.17 24.16 3.12
CA GLY A 82 9.80 24.52 2.75
C GLY A 82 8.87 23.33 2.46
N ILE A 83 9.28 22.11 2.82
CA ILE A 83 8.53 20.89 2.51
C ILE A 83 7.31 20.66 3.40
N SER A 84 7.10 21.53 4.41
CA SER A 84 5.84 21.55 5.18
C SER A 84 4.60 21.61 4.28
N SER A 85 4.74 22.24 3.10
CA SER A 85 3.67 22.35 2.09
C SER A 85 3.41 21.06 1.30
N TYR A 86 4.29 20.07 1.38
CA TYR A 86 4.18 18.80 0.65
C TYR A 86 3.45 17.71 1.46
N PHE A 87 3.41 17.85 2.79
CA PHE A 87 2.64 16.96 3.64
C PHE A 87 1.15 17.19 3.47
N THR A 88 0.38 16.11 3.54
CA THR A 88 -1.07 16.19 3.55
C THR A 88 -1.60 16.63 4.91
N ASP A 89 -2.89 16.93 4.98
CA ASP A 89 -3.54 17.26 6.25
C ASP A 89 -3.57 16.09 7.23
N ALA A 90 -3.51 14.85 6.74
CA ALA A 90 -3.38 13.65 7.59
C ALA A 90 -1.96 13.46 8.11
N GLU A 91 -0.94 13.92 7.37
CA GLU A 91 0.48 13.75 7.74
C GLU A 91 0.99 14.87 8.65
N LYS A 92 0.49 16.11 8.49
CA LYS A 92 0.91 17.27 9.30
C LYS A 92 0.85 17.02 10.82
N PRO A 93 -0.22 16.40 11.39
CA PRO A 93 -0.26 16.10 12.82
C PRO A 93 0.92 15.25 13.30
N PHE A 94 1.39 14.30 12.49
CA PHE A 94 2.53 13.45 12.83
C PHE A 94 3.85 14.23 12.87
N ILE A 95 4.02 15.16 11.94
CA ILE A 95 5.20 16.03 11.86
C ILE A 95 5.22 17.04 13.00
N ASP A 96 4.08 17.64 13.31
CA ASP A 96 3.96 18.70 14.33
C ASP A 96 3.92 18.18 15.76
N ALA A 97 3.59 16.88 15.93
CA ALA A 97 3.54 16.23 17.22
C ALA A 97 4.89 16.30 17.96
N LYS A 98 4.82 16.43 19.29
CA LYS A 98 6.00 16.35 20.16
C LYS A 98 6.65 14.98 20.04
N LEU A 99 7.98 14.92 20.21
CA LEU A 99 8.71 13.67 20.29
C LEU A 99 8.12 12.77 21.40
N GLY A 100 7.88 11.49 21.09
CA GLY A 100 7.29 10.51 22.00
C GLY A 100 5.77 10.53 22.05
N ALA A 101 5.09 11.36 21.25
CA ALA A 101 3.63 11.44 21.27
C ALA A 101 2.92 10.34 20.46
N TRP A 102 3.64 9.65 19.57
CA TRP A 102 3.05 8.63 18.70
C TRP A 102 2.79 7.34 19.48
N ASN A 103 1.57 6.82 19.36
CA ASN A 103 1.20 5.53 19.94
C ASN A 103 1.60 4.34 19.03
N ASP A 104 1.28 3.11 19.44
CA ASP A 104 1.59 1.91 18.66
C ASP A 104 0.90 1.86 17.29
N ASP A 105 -0.36 2.29 17.21
CA ASP A 105 -1.09 2.38 15.94
C ASP A 105 -0.46 3.44 15.05
N ASP A 106 -0.11 4.62 15.56
CA ASP A 106 0.58 5.66 14.80
C ASP A 106 1.89 5.15 14.18
N ILE A 107 2.71 4.45 14.98
CA ILE A 107 3.96 3.84 14.53
C ILE A 107 3.70 2.79 13.46
N HIS A 108 2.69 1.95 13.65
CA HIS A 108 2.32 0.94 12.67
C HIS A 108 1.82 1.57 11.36
N GLN A 109 0.84 2.47 11.41
CA GLN A 109 0.24 3.13 10.24
C GLN A 109 1.27 3.91 9.41
N VAL A 110 2.13 4.69 10.07
CA VAL A 110 3.20 5.41 9.36
C VAL A 110 4.25 4.44 8.81
N GLY A 111 4.58 3.38 9.56
CA GLY A 111 5.51 2.34 9.12
C GLY A 111 5.10 1.67 7.81
N LYS A 112 3.80 1.47 7.55
CA LYS A 112 3.32 0.91 6.27
C LYS A 112 3.73 1.74 5.05
N ARG A 113 4.01 3.04 5.23
CA ARG A 113 4.43 3.94 4.14
C ARG A 113 5.81 3.61 3.59
N TRP A 114 6.56 2.70 4.21
CA TRP A 114 7.78 2.14 3.62
C TRP A 114 7.53 1.50 2.25
N GLU A 115 6.44 0.76 2.12
CA GLU A 115 6.04 0.15 0.85
C GLU A 115 5.63 1.22 -0.17
N SER A 116 4.93 2.27 0.28
CA SER A 116 4.61 3.41 -0.56
C SER A 116 5.84 4.15 -1.08
N LEU A 117 6.84 4.39 -0.22
CA LEU A 117 8.11 4.99 -0.63
C LEU A 117 8.82 4.11 -1.68
N GLY A 118 8.91 2.80 -1.42
CA GLY A 118 9.49 1.85 -2.37
C GLY A 118 8.83 1.90 -3.74
N MET A 119 7.50 1.92 -3.78
CA MET A 119 6.76 2.04 -5.05
C MET A 119 7.03 3.35 -5.79
N LEU A 120 7.12 4.48 -5.07
CA LEU A 120 7.43 5.77 -5.68
C LEU A 120 8.85 5.79 -6.27
N LEU A 121 9.83 5.26 -5.53
CA LEU A 121 11.23 5.17 -5.98
C LEU A 121 11.37 4.20 -7.16
N TRP A 122 10.67 3.06 -7.13
CA TRP A 122 10.67 2.09 -8.22
C TRP A 122 10.02 2.65 -9.50
N THR A 123 8.91 3.37 -9.33
CA THR A 123 8.21 4.06 -10.43
C THR A 123 9.11 5.12 -11.08
N SER A 124 9.94 5.80 -10.29
CA SER A 124 10.85 6.86 -10.75
C SER A 124 12.23 6.34 -11.17
N LEU A 125 12.37 5.03 -11.41
CA LEU A 125 13.63 4.35 -11.78
C LEU A 125 14.81 4.59 -10.82
N ILE A 126 14.56 5.06 -9.60
CA ILE A 126 15.59 5.27 -8.57
C ILE A 126 16.05 3.93 -8.01
N ILE A 127 15.13 2.97 -7.89
CA ILE A 127 15.46 1.57 -7.59
C ILE A 127 15.13 0.67 -8.78
N PRO A 128 16.00 -0.30 -9.11
CA PRO A 128 15.90 -1.05 -10.35
C PRO A 128 14.83 -2.14 -10.31
N GLU A 129 14.54 -2.70 -9.13
CA GLU A 129 13.75 -3.90 -8.99
C GLU A 129 12.66 -3.73 -7.93
N LEU A 130 11.50 -4.34 -8.19
CA LEU A 130 10.41 -4.47 -7.26
C LEU A 130 10.59 -5.80 -6.50
N PRO A 131 10.66 -5.81 -5.15
CA PRO A 131 10.66 -7.06 -4.40
C PRO A 131 9.42 -7.90 -4.70
N THR A 132 9.49 -9.21 -4.46
CA THR A 132 8.32 -10.07 -4.62
C THR A 132 7.13 -9.52 -3.79
N PRO A 133 5.88 -9.79 -4.20
CA PRO A 133 4.71 -9.21 -3.53
C PRO A 133 4.57 -9.55 -2.05
N TYR A 134 5.30 -10.57 -1.57
CA TYR A 134 5.33 -11.03 -0.19
C TYR A 134 6.64 -10.69 0.55
N THR A 135 7.50 -9.89 -0.06
CA THR A 135 8.75 -9.40 0.55
C THR A 135 8.69 -7.89 0.70
N GLN A 136 9.02 -7.38 1.89
CA GLN A 136 9.07 -5.94 2.13
C GLN A 136 10.27 -5.29 1.44
N PHE A 137 10.16 -3.99 1.13
CA PHE A 137 11.34 -3.22 0.81
C PHE A 137 12.27 -3.10 2.02
N THR A 138 13.58 -3.18 1.78
CA THR A 138 14.57 -2.96 2.84
C THR A 138 14.72 -1.47 3.13
N HIS A 139 14.45 -1.07 4.37
CA HIS A 139 14.49 0.34 4.80
C HIS A 139 15.83 1.02 4.46
N GLU A 140 16.94 0.32 4.66
CA GLU A 140 18.29 0.81 4.37
C GLU A 140 18.48 1.13 2.89
N SER A 141 18.03 0.23 2.00
CA SER A 141 18.18 0.42 0.56
C SER A 141 17.34 1.59 0.06
N LEU A 142 16.12 1.76 0.59
CA LEU A 142 15.24 2.87 0.22
C LEU A 142 15.84 4.24 0.60
N PHE A 143 16.34 4.38 1.84
CA PHE A 143 16.98 5.63 2.27
C PHE A 143 18.20 5.96 1.42
N LYS A 144 19.07 4.97 1.17
CA LYS A 144 20.28 5.17 0.36
C LYS A 144 19.94 5.54 -1.09
N ALA A 145 18.93 4.90 -1.68
CA ALA A 145 18.61 5.10 -3.09
C ALA A 145 18.12 6.53 -3.38
N SER A 146 17.34 7.13 -2.47
CA SER A 146 16.82 8.50 -2.65
C SER A 146 17.89 9.58 -2.65
N SER A 147 19.05 9.35 -2.00
CA SER A 147 20.06 10.36 -1.67
C SER A 147 19.54 11.58 -0.89
N LEU A 148 18.29 11.54 -0.40
CA LEU A 148 17.72 12.55 0.47
C LEU A 148 18.25 12.34 1.89
N ILE A 149 18.98 13.33 2.39
CA ILE A 149 19.55 13.31 3.74
C ILE A 149 18.76 14.30 4.58
N PRO A 150 17.91 13.84 5.53
CA PRO A 150 17.06 14.73 6.32
C PRO A 150 17.83 15.82 7.07
N ALA A 151 19.09 15.56 7.43
CA ALA A 151 19.96 16.53 8.09
C ALA A 151 20.57 17.61 7.17
N LEU A 152 20.40 17.48 5.84
CA LEU A 152 20.98 18.38 4.84
C LEU A 152 19.87 18.91 3.92
N PRO A 153 19.29 20.09 4.22
CA PRO A 153 18.17 20.66 3.49
C PRO A 153 18.43 20.85 1.99
N SER A 154 19.68 21.09 1.58
CA SER A 154 20.05 21.23 0.17
C SER A 154 19.75 19.96 -0.65
N THR A 155 19.89 18.78 -0.05
CA THR A 155 19.56 17.51 -0.75
C THR A 155 18.10 17.46 -1.17
N VAL A 156 17.21 18.11 -0.41
CA VAL A 156 15.79 18.20 -0.70
C VAL A 156 15.52 19.12 -1.88
N THR A 157 16.12 20.32 -1.86
CA THR A 157 15.95 21.30 -2.95
C THR A 157 16.51 20.74 -4.25
N ASP A 158 17.68 20.12 -4.21
CA ASP A 158 18.34 19.53 -5.38
C ASP A 158 17.51 18.38 -5.97
N PHE A 159 16.94 17.52 -5.12
CA PHE A 159 16.09 16.42 -5.56
C PHE A 159 14.80 16.91 -6.23
N VAL A 160 14.12 17.89 -5.64
CA VAL A 160 12.88 18.44 -6.23
C VAL A 160 13.17 19.17 -7.53
N GLU A 161 14.27 19.92 -7.58
CA GLU A 161 14.70 20.63 -8.80
C GLU A 161 15.05 19.66 -9.92
N TYR A 162 15.75 18.57 -9.61
CA TYR A 162 16.08 17.51 -10.57
C TYR A 162 14.84 16.94 -11.27
N PHE A 163 13.75 16.71 -10.54
CA PHE A 163 12.48 16.20 -11.08
C PHE A 163 11.56 17.28 -11.66
N THR A 164 11.83 18.56 -11.40
CA THR A 164 11.00 19.66 -11.90
C THR A 164 11.57 20.25 -13.19
N ASN A 165 12.89 20.50 -13.23
CA ASN A 165 13.56 21.18 -14.33
C ASN A 165 14.78 20.40 -14.88
N GLY A 166 15.23 19.36 -14.18
CA GLY A 166 16.38 18.54 -14.56
C GLY A 166 16.04 17.32 -15.41
N ALA A 167 16.98 16.37 -15.48
CA ALA A 167 16.80 15.13 -16.23
C ALA A 167 15.60 14.32 -15.72
N GLY A 168 15.35 14.32 -14.40
CA GLY A 168 14.22 13.61 -13.79
C GLY A 168 12.84 14.09 -14.23
N ALA A 169 12.73 15.21 -14.94
CA ALA A 169 11.48 15.65 -15.55
C ALA A 169 11.09 14.84 -16.81
N GLY A 170 12.04 14.10 -17.39
CA GLY A 170 11.82 13.27 -18.58
C GLY A 170 10.95 12.04 -18.30
N SER A 171 10.16 11.62 -19.29
CA SER A 171 9.33 10.40 -19.18
C SER A 171 10.16 9.12 -19.12
N ASP A 172 11.40 9.15 -19.61
CA ASP A 172 12.38 8.08 -19.55
C ASP A 172 12.95 7.85 -18.13
N HIS A 173 12.68 8.77 -17.20
CA HIS A 173 12.93 8.58 -15.77
C HIS A 173 11.80 7.87 -15.03
N PHE A 174 10.75 7.42 -15.74
CA PHE A 174 9.63 6.71 -15.15
C PHE A 174 9.41 5.35 -15.81
N ARG A 175 8.80 4.43 -15.06
CA ARG A 175 8.36 3.13 -15.56
C ARG A 175 7.39 3.28 -16.72
N ALA A 176 7.51 2.40 -17.69
CA ALA A 176 6.59 2.35 -18.81
C ALA A 176 5.19 1.92 -18.32
N ASP A 177 4.16 2.26 -19.08
CA ASP A 177 2.78 1.92 -18.74
C ASP A 177 2.57 0.41 -18.57
N GLN A 178 3.29 -0.40 -19.35
CA GLN A 178 3.23 -1.86 -19.25
C GLN A 178 3.74 -2.34 -17.88
N ASP A 179 4.89 -1.83 -17.42
CA ASP A 179 5.46 -2.18 -16.11
C ASP A 179 4.50 -1.78 -14.98
N LEU A 180 3.91 -0.57 -15.08
CA LEU A 180 2.94 -0.08 -14.10
C LEU A 180 1.67 -0.92 -14.10
N LYS A 181 1.19 -1.34 -15.28
CA LYS A 181 0.01 -2.20 -15.42
C LYS A 181 0.23 -3.56 -14.78
N GLU A 182 1.38 -4.18 -15.03
CA GLU A 182 1.77 -5.45 -14.43
C GLU A 182 1.86 -5.33 -12.90
N ALA A 183 2.50 -4.27 -12.40
CA ALA A 183 2.58 -4.02 -10.96
C ALA A 183 1.20 -3.80 -10.31
N ILE A 184 0.28 -3.11 -11.00
CA ILE A 184 -1.11 -2.95 -10.54
C ILE A 184 -1.81 -4.31 -10.48
N ASP A 185 -1.75 -5.11 -11.54
CA ASP A 185 -2.45 -6.40 -11.60
C ASP A 185 -1.94 -7.36 -10.50
N VAL A 186 -0.63 -7.37 -10.25
CA VAL A 186 -0.02 -8.13 -9.17
C VAL A 186 -0.50 -7.61 -7.81
N ALA A 187 -0.40 -6.30 -7.55
CA ALA A 187 -0.80 -5.72 -6.26
C ALA A 187 -2.30 -5.94 -5.98
N GLU A 188 -3.15 -5.83 -7.00
CA GLU A 188 -4.58 -6.14 -6.91
C GLU A 188 -4.84 -7.59 -6.56
N ALA A 189 -4.13 -8.53 -7.18
CA ALA A 189 -4.33 -9.95 -6.91
C ALA A 189 -3.99 -10.30 -5.46
N TRP A 190 -2.86 -9.79 -4.96
CA TRP A 190 -2.45 -9.99 -3.56
C TRP A 190 -3.36 -9.28 -2.57
N TYR A 191 -3.84 -8.07 -2.90
CA TYR A 191 -4.80 -7.34 -2.06
C TYR A 191 -6.14 -8.08 -2.01
N TRP A 192 -6.63 -8.58 -3.14
CA TRP A 192 -7.83 -9.41 -3.18
C TRP A 192 -7.68 -10.67 -2.31
N ARG A 193 -6.54 -11.37 -2.39
CA ARG A 193 -6.31 -12.56 -1.57
C ARG A 193 -6.30 -12.25 -0.08
N SER A 194 -5.73 -11.11 0.33
CA SER A 194 -5.76 -10.70 1.74
C SER A 194 -7.17 -10.35 2.22
N GLN A 195 -8.01 -9.74 1.38
CA GLN A 195 -9.42 -9.52 1.71
C GLN A 195 -10.20 -10.83 1.85
N MET A 196 -9.91 -11.83 1.01
CA MET A 196 -10.53 -13.15 1.13
C MET A 196 -10.18 -13.88 2.43
N GLU A 197 -9.05 -13.54 3.07
CA GLU A 197 -8.73 -14.08 4.40
C GLU A 197 -9.76 -13.66 5.45
N GLN A 198 -10.24 -12.41 5.40
CA GLN A 198 -11.30 -11.94 6.31
C GLN A 198 -12.61 -12.69 6.13
N ILE A 199 -12.91 -13.10 4.88
CA ILE A 199 -14.06 -13.95 4.57
C ILE A 199 -13.86 -15.36 5.12
N SER A 200 -12.65 -15.91 5.01
CA SER A 200 -12.30 -17.22 5.60
C SER A 200 -12.32 -17.19 7.13
N ASP A 201 -11.90 -16.10 7.77
CA ASP A 201 -12.04 -15.91 9.22
C ASP A 201 -13.50 -15.86 9.63
N LEU A 202 -14.33 -15.12 8.89
CA LEU A 202 -15.77 -15.07 9.12
C LEU A 202 -16.41 -16.46 8.96
N LYS A 203 -16.00 -17.23 7.95
CA LYS A 203 -16.44 -18.61 7.74
C LYS A 203 -16.14 -19.48 8.97
N ARG A 204 -14.89 -19.47 9.44
CA ARG A 204 -14.46 -20.21 10.64
C ARG A 204 -15.23 -19.79 11.88
N ALA A 205 -15.49 -18.50 12.07
CA ALA A 205 -16.28 -17.98 13.18
C ALA A 205 -17.74 -18.45 13.15
N ILE A 206 -18.36 -18.54 11.97
CA ILE A 206 -19.70 -19.08 11.77
C ILE A 206 -19.74 -20.57 12.07
N GLU A 207 -18.76 -21.33 11.58
CA GLU A 207 -18.69 -22.78 11.78
C GLU A 207 -18.45 -23.15 13.26
N ALA A 208 -17.74 -22.29 14.00
CA ALA A 208 -17.53 -22.44 15.44
C ALA A 208 -18.73 -21.96 16.30
N ASP A 209 -19.73 -21.31 15.71
CA ASP A 209 -20.91 -20.82 16.44
C ASP A 209 -21.94 -21.94 16.68
N GLU A 210 -21.83 -22.60 17.83
CA GLU A 210 -22.77 -23.65 18.26
C GLU A 210 -24.23 -23.14 18.38
N THR A 211 -24.45 -21.83 18.52
CA THR A 211 -25.78 -21.23 18.71
C THR A 211 -26.46 -20.80 17.42
N ASN A 212 -25.77 -20.89 16.27
CA ASN A 212 -26.22 -20.39 14.95
C ASN A 212 -26.64 -18.91 14.92
N GLN A 213 -26.34 -18.11 15.94
CA GLN A 213 -26.70 -16.68 15.99
C GLN A 213 -25.98 -15.87 14.91
N MET A 214 -24.73 -16.21 14.59
CA MET A 214 -23.95 -15.57 13.52
C MET A 214 -24.56 -15.84 12.15
N GLN A 215 -24.99 -17.08 11.87
CA GLN A 215 -25.65 -17.40 10.60
C GLN A 215 -26.93 -16.58 10.35
N ILE A 216 -27.68 -16.30 11.43
CA ILE A 216 -28.93 -15.53 11.36
C ILE A 216 -28.65 -14.03 11.17
N THR A 217 -27.57 -13.53 11.76
CA THR A 217 -27.25 -12.09 11.78
C THR A 217 -26.60 -11.61 10.47
N ILE A 218 -25.98 -12.49 9.71
CA ILE A 218 -25.21 -12.11 8.51
C ILE A 218 -26.13 -11.89 7.30
N PRO A 219 -25.96 -10.79 6.55
CA PRO A 219 -26.71 -10.52 5.32
C PRO A 219 -26.63 -11.67 4.32
N ALA A 220 -27.74 -11.98 3.63
CA ALA A 220 -27.82 -13.11 2.68
C ALA A 220 -26.75 -13.07 1.57
N ALA A 221 -26.40 -11.88 1.08
CA ALA A 221 -25.35 -11.71 0.08
C ALA A 221 -23.96 -12.15 0.60
N LEU A 222 -23.65 -11.84 1.86
CA LEU A 222 -22.39 -12.21 2.49
C LEU A 222 -22.36 -13.72 2.83
N ARG A 223 -23.50 -14.32 3.19
CA ARG A 223 -23.60 -15.78 3.38
C ARG A 223 -23.22 -16.56 2.13
N LYS A 224 -23.69 -16.13 0.95
CA LYS A 224 -23.31 -16.76 -0.32
C LYS A 224 -21.80 -16.64 -0.57
N LEU A 225 -21.23 -15.45 -0.39
CA LEU A 225 -19.79 -15.23 -0.56
C LEU A 225 -18.95 -16.12 0.37
N VAL A 226 -19.37 -16.27 1.63
CA VAL A 226 -18.73 -17.15 2.61
C VAL A 226 -18.83 -18.62 2.22
N ALA A 227 -20.00 -19.08 1.74
CA ALA A 227 -20.18 -20.45 1.31
C ALA A 227 -19.28 -20.80 0.11
N ASP A 228 -19.16 -19.87 -0.83
CA ASP A 228 -18.42 -20.05 -2.09
C ASP A 228 -16.94 -19.65 -1.98
N SER A 229 -16.45 -19.21 -0.80
CA SER A 229 -15.13 -18.59 -0.64
C SER A 229 -13.97 -19.49 -1.07
N ASP A 230 -14.01 -20.77 -0.71
CA ASP A 230 -12.90 -21.71 -0.99
C ASP A 230 -12.81 -22.02 -2.49
N VAL A 231 -13.97 -22.10 -3.16
CA VAL A 231 -14.05 -22.28 -4.61
C VAL A 231 -13.51 -21.03 -5.31
N ALA A 232 -13.90 -19.85 -4.83
CA ALA A 232 -13.42 -18.58 -5.36
C ALA A 232 -11.90 -18.43 -5.21
N ILE A 233 -11.33 -18.73 -4.03
CA ILE A 233 -9.88 -18.71 -3.78
C ILE A 233 -9.16 -19.68 -4.71
N ARG A 234 -9.65 -20.91 -4.84
CA ARG A 234 -9.06 -21.92 -5.73
C ARG A 234 -9.04 -21.46 -7.19
N GLN A 235 -10.18 -20.99 -7.70
CA GLN A 235 -10.29 -20.52 -9.09
C GLN A 235 -9.42 -19.29 -9.35
N ALA A 236 -9.45 -18.33 -8.43
CA ALA A 236 -8.63 -17.13 -8.51
C ALA A 236 -7.14 -17.44 -8.51
N SER A 237 -6.69 -18.37 -7.65
CA SER A 237 -5.28 -18.75 -7.55
C SER A 237 -4.79 -19.42 -8.83
N ILE A 238 -5.58 -20.34 -9.40
CA ILE A 238 -5.26 -20.96 -10.71
C ILE A 238 -5.15 -19.89 -11.81
N SER A 239 -6.10 -18.95 -11.86
CA SER A 239 -6.10 -17.89 -12.86
C SER A 239 -4.92 -16.93 -12.69
N ALA A 240 -4.66 -16.49 -11.44
CA ALA A 240 -3.53 -15.63 -11.11
C ALA A 240 -2.19 -16.29 -11.46
N TYR A 241 -2.05 -17.60 -11.25
CA TYR A 241 -0.87 -18.36 -11.65
C TYR A 241 -0.71 -18.41 -13.18
N ASN A 242 -1.78 -18.73 -13.90
CA ASN A 242 -1.76 -18.78 -15.37
C ASN A 242 -1.47 -17.41 -16.02
N LYS A 243 -1.85 -16.33 -15.33
CA LYS A 243 -1.57 -14.94 -15.73
C LYS A 243 -0.23 -14.40 -15.21
N LEU A 244 0.56 -15.23 -14.53
CA LEU A 244 1.85 -14.86 -13.94
C LEU A 244 1.76 -13.73 -12.89
N LEU A 245 0.59 -13.54 -12.26
CA LEU A 245 0.39 -12.58 -11.16
C LEU A 245 0.93 -13.11 -9.83
N ILE A 246 1.03 -14.43 -9.72
CA ILE A 246 1.71 -15.13 -8.63
C ILE A 246 2.76 -16.07 -9.21
N LYS A 247 3.87 -16.22 -8.49
CA LYS A 247 4.98 -17.06 -8.90
C LYS A 247 4.70 -18.55 -8.66
N ASP A 248 4.09 -18.85 -7.51
CA ASP A 248 3.90 -20.21 -7.03
C ASP A 248 2.42 -20.44 -6.68
N LEU A 249 1.89 -21.58 -7.13
CA LEU A 249 0.57 -22.09 -6.79
C LEU A 249 0.76 -23.32 -5.89
N ILE A 250 0.45 -23.19 -4.60
CA ILE A 250 0.67 -24.25 -3.60
C ILE A 250 -0.68 -24.58 -2.99
N ASP A 251 -1.07 -25.87 -3.00
CA ASP A 251 -2.37 -26.35 -2.49
C ASP A 251 -3.58 -25.55 -3.01
N HIS A 252 -3.49 -25.09 -4.25
CA HIS A 252 -4.48 -24.23 -4.92
C HIS A 252 -4.68 -22.84 -4.30
N ASP A 253 -3.66 -22.30 -3.63
CA ASP A 253 -3.61 -20.96 -3.07
C ASP A 253 -2.32 -20.22 -3.49
N PHE A 254 -2.23 -18.94 -3.15
CA PHE A 254 -1.08 -18.07 -3.37
C PHE A 254 0.12 -18.62 -2.57
N GLY A 255 1.21 -18.99 -3.25
CA GLY A 255 2.42 -19.47 -2.61
C GLY A 255 3.25 -18.34 -2.00
N VAL A 256 3.70 -18.53 -0.75
CA VAL A 256 4.63 -17.66 -0.02
C VAL A 256 5.71 -18.55 0.60
N ASP A 257 6.94 -18.43 0.11
CA ASP A 257 8.12 -19.14 0.65
C ASP A 257 7.90 -20.67 0.83
N GLY A 258 7.23 -21.30 -0.14
CA GLY A 258 6.94 -22.74 -0.13
C GLY A 258 5.70 -23.15 0.65
N GLN A 259 4.90 -22.21 1.15
CA GLN A 259 3.65 -22.47 1.87
C GLN A 259 2.45 -21.80 1.19
N PRO A 260 1.24 -22.39 1.25
CA PRO A 260 0.03 -21.71 0.80
C PRO A 260 -0.32 -20.55 1.74
N TYR A 261 -0.85 -19.44 1.22
CA TYR A 261 -1.24 -18.27 2.00
C TYR A 261 -2.12 -18.63 3.20
N ALA A 262 -3.09 -19.54 3.01
CA ALA A 262 -3.99 -19.97 4.06
C ALA A 262 -3.29 -20.58 5.29
N SER A 263 -2.11 -21.20 5.14
CA SER A 263 -1.37 -21.81 6.25
C SER A 263 -0.42 -20.86 6.97
N LEU A 264 -0.30 -19.62 6.51
CA LEU A 264 0.58 -18.63 7.15
C LEU A 264 0.08 -18.24 8.53
N GLU A 265 1.02 -17.89 9.41
CA GLU A 265 0.71 -17.32 10.72
C GLU A 265 -0.02 -15.97 10.60
N PRO A 266 -0.90 -15.60 11.55
CA PRO A 266 -1.70 -14.37 11.49
C PRO A 266 -0.87 -13.10 11.26
N ASP A 267 0.26 -12.95 11.97
CA ASP A 267 1.12 -11.77 11.82
C ASP A 267 1.71 -11.66 10.42
N ARG A 268 2.06 -12.79 9.82
CA ARG A 268 2.55 -12.83 8.44
C ARG A 268 1.43 -12.46 7.46
N LYS A 269 0.21 -12.97 7.67
CA LYS A 269 -0.96 -12.59 6.83
C LYS A 269 -1.25 -11.10 6.90
N HIS A 270 -1.21 -10.50 8.10
CA HIS A 270 -1.36 -9.05 8.28
C HIS A 270 -0.26 -8.27 7.56
N GLN A 271 1.00 -8.68 7.69
CA GLN A 271 2.11 -8.05 6.98
C GLN A 271 1.92 -8.10 5.46
N LEU A 272 1.47 -9.23 4.90
CA LEU A 272 1.19 -9.35 3.47
C LEU A 272 0.01 -8.48 3.02
N ALA A 273 -1.02 -8.36 3.87
CA ALA A 273 -2.13 -7.46 3.61
C ALA A 273 -1.66 -6.01 3.54
N ASP A 274 -0.82 -5.58 4.49
CA ASP A 274 -0.24 -4.23 4.54
C ASP A 274 0.62 -3.93 3.31
N ILE A 275 1.44 -4.89 2.87
CA ILE A 275 2.27 -4.74 1.67
C ILE A 275 1.38 -4.54 0.44
N ALA A 276 0.41 -5.43 0.23
CA ALA A 276 -0.47 -5.37 -0.93
C ALA A 276 -1.30 -4.08 -0.95
N GLU A 277 -1.83 -3.69 0.21
CA GLU A 277 -2.61 -2.47 0.40
C GLU A 277 -1.78 -1.22 0.08
N ALA A 278 -0.60 -1.07 0.69
CA ALA A 278 0.24 0.11 0.51
C ALA A 278 0.76 0.24 -0.93
N ARG A 279 1.13 -0.89 -1.57
CA ARG A 279 1.57 -0.91 -2.97
C ARG A 279 0.44 -0.51 -3.91
N LEU A 280 -0.73 -1.14 -3.78
CA LEU A 280 -1.90 -0.84 -4.62
C LEU A 280 -2.38 0.61 -4.43
N THR A 281 -2.36 1.09 -3.18
CA THR A 281 -2.73 2.46 -2.84
C THR A 281 -1.84 3.47 -3.56
N THR A 282 -0.54 3.20 -3.60
CA THR A 282 0.44 4.07 -4.24
C THR A 282 0.30 4.05 -5.77
N LEU A 283 0.20 2.86 -6.36
CA LEU A 283 0.03 2.70 -7.80
C LEU A 283 -1.24 3.35 -8.33
N THR A 284 -2.35 3.23 -7.59
CA THR A 284 -3.60 3.88 -7.96
C THR A 284 -3.55 5.39 -7.81
N TRP A 285 -2.81 5.93 -6.83
CA TRP A 285 -2.56 7.37 -6.74
C TRP A 285 -1.71 7.88 -7.92
N LEU A 286 -0.72 7.11 -8.36
CA LEU A 286 0.09 7.39 -9.54
C LEU A 286 -0.77 7.41 -10.83
N ALA A 287 -1.76 6.51 -10.90
CA ALA A 287 -2.60 6.33 -12.06
C ALA A 287 -3.89 7.17 -12.13
N ASP A 288 -4.18 7.96 -11.10
CA ASP A 288 -5.40 8.76 -11.00
C ASP A 288 -5.06 10.13 -10.40
N ASN A 289 -5.01 11.17 -11.24
CA ASN A 289 -4.66 12.52 -10.80
C ASN A 289 -5.73 13.19 -9.94
N THR A 290 -6.96 12.67 -9.92
CA THR A 290 -8.07 13.19 -9.11
C THR A 290 -8.06 12.64 -7.68
N ARG A 291 -7.27 11.60 -7.43
CA ARG A 291 -7.23 10.93 -6.13
C ARG A 291 -6.35 11.69 -5.13
N GLU A 292 -6.77 11.76 -3.88
CA GLU A 292 -5.89 12.27 -2.82
C GLU A 292 -4.92 11.18 -2.35
N TRP A 293 -3.83 11.57 -1.69
CA TRP A 293 -2.84 10.60 -1.19
C TRP A 293 -3.37 9.76 -0.01
N ASP A 294 -4.16 10.36 0.88
CA ASP A 294 -4.69 9.71 2.09
C ASP A 294 -6.15 9.26 1.96
N TYR A 295 -6.50 8.80 0.77
CA TYR A 295 -7.83 8.29 0.54
C TYR A 295 -8.08 7.01 1.36
N LYS A 296 -9.25 6.92 1.99
CA LYS A 296 -9.53 5.95 3.07
C LYS A 296 -9.83 4.52 2.63
N GLU A 297 -10.14 4.31 1.34
CA GLU A 297 -10.59 3.03 0.82
C GLU A 297 -9.78 2.68 -0.41
N VAL A 298 -8.98 1.61 -0.36
CA VAL A 298 -8.26 1.11 -1.53
C VAL A 298 -9.26 0.74 -2.61
N LYS A 299 -9.26 1.50 -3.71
CA LYS A 299 -10.10 1.20 -4.86
C LYS A 299 -9.28 0.40 -5.84
N TYR A 300 -9.78 -0.79 -6.18
CA TYR A 300 -9.31 -1.53 -7.34
C TYR A 300 -9.34 -0.63 -8.58
N PHE A 301 -8.28 -0.69 -9.36
CA PHE A 301 -8.18 -0.08 -10.68
C PHE A 301 -9.08 -0.84 -11.66
N ASN A 302 -9.04 -2.17 -11.62
CA ASN A 302 -9.96 -3.05 -12.34
C ASN A 302 -10.45 -4.18 -11.42
N PRO A 303 -11.50 -3.95 -10.61
CA PRO A 303 -11.95 -4.94 -9.63
C PRO A 303 -12.17 -6.28 -10.31
N LEU A 304 -11.36 -7.27 -9.94
CA LEU A 304 -11.44 -8.66 -10.36
C LEU A 304 -11.12 -8.95 -11.83
N ASN A 305 -10.95 -7.96 -12.72
CA ASN A 305 -10.60 -8.24 -14.12
C ASN A 305 -9.20 -8.86 -14.25
N SER A 306 -8.24 -8.36 -13.45
CA SER A 306 -6.86 -8.87 -13.41
C SER A 306 -6.85 -10.38 -13.14
N ILE A 307 -7.67 -10.86 -12.20
CA ILE A 307 -7.79 -12.29 -11.90
C ILE A 307 -8.78 -13.01 -12.83
N PHE A 308 -9.99 -12.51 -13.05
CA PHE A 308 -11.12 -13.29 -13.58
C PHE A 308 -11.48 -13.07 -15.06
N ASN A 309 -10.92 -12.06 -15.75
CA ASN A 309 -11.19 -11.92 -17.19
C ASN A 309 -10.42 -12.98 -17.99
N VAL A 310 -11.16 -13.76 -18.79
CA VAL A 310 -10.65 -14.72 -19.78
C VAL A 310 -10.48 -14.02 -21.12
#